data_AF-A0A914V2B4-F1
#
_entry.id   AF-A0A914V2B4-F1
#
_cell.length_a   1.000
_cell.length_b   1.000
_cell.length_c   1.000
_cell.angle_alpha   90.00
_cell.angle_beta   90.00
_cell.angle_gamma   90.00
#
_symmetry.space_group_name_H-M   'P 1'
#
loop_
_entity.id
_entity.type
_entity.pdbx_description
1 polymer ?
#
loop_
_entity_poly.entity_id
_entity_poly.type
_entity_poly.pdbx_seq_one_letter_code
_entity_poly.pdbx_strand_id
1 'polypeptide(L)'
;MLVIDPEKRISVDEALKHPYVHVWFDEAEVYAPPPEQYNHMTDEREHTVDQWKDLIFSEIMSYEASHDVFGAKKPIASSSSDT
;
A
#
# COMPACT_ATOMS: atom_id res chain seq x y z
N MET A 1 21.16 1.98 -13.55
CA MET A 1 22.14 2.56 -14.49
C MET A 1 22.82 1.43 -15.27
N LEU A 2 23.29 1.67 -16.50
CA LEU A 2 23.70 0.64 -17.47
C LEU A 2 24.99 -0.12 -17.07
N VAL A 3 24.90 -0.93 -16.02
CA VAL A 3 25.95 -1.80 -15.49
C VAL A 3 25.41 -3.23 -15.43
N ILE A 4 26.13 -4.17 -16.06
CA ILE A 4 25.74 -5.58 -16.18
C ILE A 4 25.74 -6.25 -14.80
N ASP A 5 26.82 -6.08 -14.06
CA ASP A 5 26.99 -6.61 -12.71
C ASP A 5 26.04 -5.89 -11.72
N PRO A 6 25.09 -6.60 -11.08
CA PRO A 6 24.14 -6.00 -10.16
C PRO A 6 24.80 -5.43 -8.90
N GLU A 7 25.92 -6.03 -8.43
CA GLU A 7 26.63 -5.56 -7.24
C GLU A 7 27.39 -4.26 -7.50
N LYS A 8 27.72 -3.98 -8.76
CA LYS A 8 28.37 -2.73 -9.19
C LYS A 8 27.38 -1.70 -9.71
N ARG A 9 26.08 -2.00 -9.73
CA ARG A 9 25.04 -1.10 -10.22
C ARG A 9 24.73 -0.08 -9.14
N ILE A 10 24.69 1.20 -9.52
CA ILE A 10 24.31 2.30 -8.62
C ILE A 10 23.02 1.98 -7.87
N SER A 11 22.99 2.25 -6.56
CA SER A 11 21.81 2.06 -5.72
C SER A 11 20.76 3.16 -5.97
N VAL A 12 19.56 2.98 -5.44
CA VAL A 12 18.51 4.00 -5.49
C VAL A 12 18.96 5.27 -4.74
N ASP A 13 19.54 5.11 -3.54
CA ASP A 13 20.01 6.23 -2.71
C ASP A 13 21.13 7.02 -3.38
N GLU A 14 22.04 6.33 -4.08
CA GLU A 14 23.11 6.96 -4.83
C GLU A 14 22.58 7.69 -6.08
N ALA A 15 21.57 7.12 -6.75
CA ALA A 15 20.93 7.74 -7.89
C ALA A 15 20.19 9.04 -7.51
N LEU A 16 19.54 9.09 -6.34
CA LEU A 16 18.86 10.29 -5.83
C LEU A 16 19.83 11.46 -5.54
N LYS A 17 21.10 11.15 -5.26
CA LYS A 17 22.19 12.13 -5.06
C LYS A 17 22.88 12.53 -6.36
N HIS A 18 22.56 11.89 -7.48
CA HIS A 18 23.19 12.17 -8.76
C HIS A 18 22.77 13.57 -9.26
N PRO A 19 23.69 14.44 -9.71
CA PRO A 19 23.38 15.83 -10.06
C PRO A 19 22.22 16.02 -11.04
N TYR A 20 22.00 15.03 -11.92
CA TYR A 20 20.89 15.04 -12.88
C TYR A 20 19.52 14.77 -12.25
N VAL A 21 19.43 13.88 -11.26
CA VAL A 21 18.16 13.51 -10.60
C VAL A 21 17.88 14.43 -9.42
N HIS A 22 18.94 14.88 -8.74
CA HIS A 22 18.86 15.67 -7.51
C HIS A 22 18.11 17.00 -7.66
N VAL A 23 17.94 17.51 -8.88
CA VAL A 23 17.14 18.72 -9.13
C VAL A 23 15.67 18.57 -8.71
N TRP A 24 15.18 17.34 -8.57
CA TRP A 24 13.83 16.99 -8.12
C TRP A 24 13.84 16.37 -6.71
N PHE A 25 14.94 16.46 -5.98
CA PHE A 25 15.04 15.85 -4.66
C PHE A 25 14.20 16.63 -3.65
N ASP A 26 13.18 15.97 -3.09
CA ASP A 26 12.45 16.41 -1.92
C ASP A 26 12.58 15.34 -0.81
N GLU A 27 13.05 15.77 0.36
CA GLU A 27 13.23 14.94 1.53
C GLU A 27 11.92 14.30 2.00
N ALA A 28 10.80 15.03 1.89
CA ALA A 28 9.49 14.56 2.30
C ALA A 28 8.93 13.47 1.37
N GLU A 29 9.26 13.53 0.08
CA GLU A 29 8.84 12.51 -0.89
C GLU A 29 9.74 11.27 -0.81
N VAL A 30 11.05 11.46 -0.67
CA VAL A 30 12.02 10.36 -0.64
C VAL A 30 11.92 9.53 0.63
N TYR A 31 11.74 10.16 1.80
CA TYR A 31 11.65 9.48 3.08
C TYR A 31 10.21 9.33 3.58
N ALA A 32 9.22 9.44 2.68
CA ALA A 32 7.86 9.11 3.01
C ALA A 32 7.80 7.69 3.61
N PRO A 33 7.07 7.49 4.72
CA PRO A 33 6.97 6.17 5.32
C PRO A 33 6.40 5.20 4.28
N PRO A 34 6.98 4.00 4.14
CA PRO A 34 6.42 3.01 3.24
C PRO A 34 4.99 2.69 3.69
N PRO A 35 4.09 2.35 2.76
CA PRO A 35 2.83 1.72 3.13
C PRO A 35 3.10 0.41 3.87
N GLU A 36 2.03 -0.24 4.35
CA GLU A 36 2.14 -1.51 5.05
C GLU A 36 3.06 -2.47 4.28
N GLN A 37 4.03 -3.05 5.01
CA GLN A 37 5.04 -3.91 4.41
C GLN A 37 4.36 -5.10 3.76
N TYR A 38 4.71 -5.37 2.50
CA TYR A 38 4.18 -6.51 1.79
C TYR A 38 4.53 -7.81 2.52
N ASN A 39 3.50 -8.59 2.87
CA ASN A 39 3.68 -9.85 3.56
C ASN A 39 4.00 -10.98 2.57
N HIS A 40 5.29 -11.22 2.34
CA HIS A 40 5.78 -12.30 1.47
C HIS A 40 5.35 -13.72 1.88
N MET A 41 4.86 -13.92 3.11
CA MET A 41 4.40 -15.24 3.55
C MET A 41 3.20 -15.76 2.75
N THR A 42 2.44 -14.88 2.11
CA THR A 42 1.29 -15.26 1.27
C THR A 42 1.75 -15.94 -0.03
N ASP A 43 2.88 -15.52 -0.59
CA ASP A 43 3.43 -16.07 -1.84
C ASP A 43 4.34 -17.28 -1.59
N GLU A 44 5.02 -17.31 -0.44
CA GLU A 44 5.90 -18.42 -0.05
C GLU A 44 5.14 -19.69 0.35
N ARG A 45 3.85 -19.57 0.66
CA ARG A 45 2.99 -20.70 1.03
C ARG A 45 2.24 -21.23 -0.18
N GLU A 46 2.32 -22.53 -0.43
CA GLU A 46 1.43 -23.19 -1.38
C GLU A 46 0.00 -23.21 -0.83
N HIS A 47 -0.89 -22.49 -1.51
CA HIS A 47 -2.31 -22.43 -1.20
C HIS A 47 -3.13 -23.17 -2.28
N THR A 48 -4.19 -23.86 -1.87
CA THR A 48 -5.14 -24.45 -2.82
C THR A 48 -6.01 -23.36 -3.46
N VAL A 49 -6.67 -23.68 -4.57
CA VAL A 49 -7.56 -22.73 -5.27
C VAL A 49 -8.66 -22.19 -4.34
N ASP A 50 -9.23 -23.03 -3.48
CA ASP A 50 -10.29 -22.61 -2.56
C ASP A 50 -9.74 -21.73 -1.43
N GLN A 51 -8.54 -22.02 -0.93
CA GLN A 51 -7.87 -21.13 0.04
C GLN A 51 -7.56 -19.76 -0.55
N TRP A 52 -7.13 -19.69 -1.81
CA TRP A 52 -6.93 -18.41 -2.51
C TRP A 52 -8.24 -17.62 -2.63
N LYS A 53 -9.36 -18.28 -2.95
CA LYS A 53 -10.66 -17.61 -3.01
C LYS A 53 -11.03 -16.98 -1.67
N ASP A 54 -10.85 -17.72 -0.58
CA ASP A 54 -11.17 -17.26 0.77
C ASP A 54 -10.29 -16.08 1.18
N LEU A 55 -8.97 -16.16 0.92
CA LEU A 55 -8.02 -15.09 1.21
C LEU A 55 -8.39 -13.80 0.46
N ILE A 56 -8.59 -13.90 -0.86
CA ILE A 56 -8.95 -12.75 -1.70
C ILE A 56 -10.29 -12.16 -1.26
N PHE A 57 -11.28 -13.00 -0.98
CA PHE A 57 -12.59 -12.54 -0.52
C PHE A 57 -12.49 -11.81 0.82
N SER A 58 -11.72 -12.34 1.77
CA SER A 58 -11.51 -11.71 3.07
C SER A 58 -10.86 -10.32 2.96
N GLU A 59 -9.89 -10.18 2.06
CA GLU A 59 -9.20 -8.91 1.79
C GLU A 59 -10.15 -7.86 1.21
N ILE A 60 -11.00 -8.25 0.25
CA ILE A 60 -12.00 -7.36 -0.36
C ILE A 60 -12.99 -6.85 0.70
N MET A 61 -13.49 -7.74 1.58
CA MET A 61 -14.41 -7.37 2.64
C MET A 61 -13.76 -6.42 3.67
N SER A 62 -12.49 -6.67 4.03
CA SER A 62 -11.71 -5.80 4.91
C SER A 62 -11.52 -4.41 4.30
N TYR A 63 -11.17 -4.36 3.02
CA TYR A 63 -10.99 -3.11 2.29
C TYR A 63 -12.29 -2.32 2.18
N GLU A 64 -13.41 -2.97 1.84
CA GLU A 64 -14.74 -2.33 1.77
C GLU A 64 -15.15 -1.74 3.12
N ALA A 65 -14.92 -2.45 4.23
CA ALA A 65 -15.26 -1.97 5.57
C ALA A 65 -14.43 -0.75 6.01
N SER A 66 -13.17 -0.66 5.58
CA SER A 66 -12.25 0.42 5.96
C SER A 66 -12.29 1.61 4.99
N HIS A 67 -12.72 1.39 3.75
CA HIS A 67 -12.70 2.38 2.66
C HIS A 67 -14.08 2.59 2.04
N ASP A 68 -15.14 2.71 2.85
CA ASP A 68 -16.48 3.10 2.37
C ASP A 68 -16.48 4.54 1.82
N VAL A 69 -16.08 4.69 0.56
CA VAL A 69 -16.03 5.96 -0.17
C VAL A 69 -17.43 6.56 -0.39
N PHE A 70 -18.49 5.75 -0.27
CA PHE A 70 -19.87 6.16 -0.55
C PHE A 70 -20.71 6.41 0.71
N GLY A 71 -20.13 6.32 1.91
CA GLY A 71 -20.70 6.84 3.15
C GLY A 71 -22.13 6.38 3.39
N ALA A 72 -22.42 5.09 3.21
CA ALA A 72 -23.75 4.54 3.44
C ALA A 72 -23.94 4.15 4.91
N LYS A 73 -23.64 5.07 5.84
CA LYS A 73 -24.09 5.03 7.26
C LYS A 73 -23.70 6.31 8.00
N LYS A 74 -24.38 7.42 7.69
CA LYS A 74 -24.62 8.45 8.72
C LYS A 74 -25.82 7.96 9.55
N PRO A 75 -25.68 7.68 10.86
CA PRO A 75 -26.83 7.34 11.67
C PRO A 75 -27.76 8.56 11.68
N ILE A 76 -28.98 8.37 11.18
CA ILE A 76 -30.07 9.32 11.36
C ILE A 76 -30.31 9.37 12.87
N ALA A 77 -29.83 10.43 13.52
CA ALA A 77 -30.22 10.76 14.87
C ALA A 77 -31.73 11.01 14.86
N SER A 78 -32.50 10.00 15.29
CA SER A 78 -33.91 10.16 15.58
C SER A 78 -34.04 11.02 16.84
N SER A 79 -34.06 12.35 16.68
CA SER A 79 -34.57 13.24 17.70
C SER A 79 -36.09 13.11 17.73
N SER A 80 -36.57 12.05 18.36
CA SER A 80 -37.95 11.94 18.84
C SER A 80 -37.99 12.61 20.21
N SER A 81 -38.22 13.91 20.25
CA SER A 81 -38.75 14.60 21.43
C SER A 81 -40.16 15.05 21.09
N ASP A 82 -41.10 14.13 21.25
CA ASP A 82 -42.53 14.43 21.32
C ASP A 82 -42.89 14.68 22.80
N THR A 83 -43.71 15.71 23.02
CA THR A 83 -44.33 16.23 24.27
C THR A 83 -43.47 16.99 25.28
#